data_AF-A0A7Y4WYW4-F1
#
_entry.id   AF-A0A7Y4WYW4-F1
#
_cell.length_a   1.000
_cell.length_b   1.000
_cell.length_c   1.000
_cell.angle_alpha   90.00
_cell.angle_beta   90.00
_cell.angle_gamma   90.00
#
_symmetry.space_group_name_H-M   'P 1'
#
loop_
_entity.id
_entity.type
_entity.pdbx_description
1 polymer ?
#
loop_
_entity_poly.entity_id
_entity_poly.type
_entity_poly.pdbx_seq_one_letter_code
_entity_poly.pdbx_strand_id
1 'polypeptide(L)'
;MNVAQINMEELDIDLPNAKLAYTIIQSLLQGHEALSDLLVVMAHALDEDVTKALTATNEWQNYLESKRNLENTKLQIEKFTEELRKMDNGAGENG
;
A
#
# COMPACT_ATOMS: atom_id res chain seq x y z
N MET A 1 14.08 -32.43 9.06
CA MET A 1 13.18 -31.33 8.63
C MET A 1 13.74 -30.80 7.33
N ASN A 2 13.15 -31.16 6.19
CA ASN A 2 13.59 -30.69 4.88
C ASN A 2 12.97 -29.31 4.67
N VAL A 3 13.80 -28.27 4.61
CA VAL A 3 13.38 -26.95 4.16
C VAL A 3 13.06 -27.14 2.68
N ALA A 4 11.78 -27.03 2.32
CA ALA A 4 11.36 -27.08 0.92
C ALA A 4 12.23 -26.09 0.14
N GLN A 5 13.03 -26.59 -0.78
CA GLN A 5 13.76 -25.76 -1.74
C GLN A 5 12.69 -24.97 -2.49
N ILE A 6 12.55 -23.68 -2.17
CA ILE A 6 11.73 -22.78 -2.96
C ILE A 6 12.45 -22.69 -4.30
N ASN A 7 11.86 -23.33 -5.31
CA ASN A 7 12.43 -23.37 -6.64
C ASN A 7 12.29 -21.97 -7.24
N MET A 8 13.39 -21.22 -7.35
CA MET A 8 13.40 -19.84 -7.84
C MET A 8 12.94 -19.72 -9.31
N GLU A 9 12.88 -20.84 -10.04
CA GLU A 9 12.34 -20.94 -11.41
C GLU A 9 10.80 -20.85 -11.47
N GLU A 10 10.07 -21.04 -10.36
CA GLU A 10 8.60 -20.92 -10.32
C GLU A 10 8.09 -19.47 -10.08
N LEU A 11 8.98 -18.53 -9.78
CA LEU A 11 8.66 -17.13 -9.52
C LEU A 11 8.92 -16.25 -10.75
N ASP A 12 8.47 -16.70 -11.93
CA ASP A 12 8.53 -15.86 -13.12
C ASP A 12 7.31 -14.92 -13.15
N ILE A 13 7.41 -13.80 -12.43
CA ILE A 13 6.40 -12.74 -12.51
C ILE A 13 6.57 -12.04 -13.86
N ASP A 14 5.70 -12.39 -14.81
CA ASP A 14 5.65 -11.73 -16.11
C ASP A 14 5.48 -10.19 -15.95
N LEU A 15 6.31 -9.43 -16.65
CA LEU A 15 6.45 -7.98 -16.52
C LEU A 15 5.13 -7.20 -16.70
N PRO A 16 4.24 -7.53 -17.66
CA PRO A 16 2.91 -6.94 -17.77
C PRO A 16 2.04 -7.15 -16.52
N ASN A 17 2.09 -8.35 -15.90
CA ASN A 17 1.35 -8.63 -14.67
C ASN A 17 1.92 -7.83 -13.49
N ALA A 18 3.23 -7.64 -13.45
CA ALA A 18 3.89 -6.79 -12.46
C ALA A 18 3.47 -5.31 -12.60
N LYS A 19 3.45 -4.79 -13.83
CA LYS A 19 2.99 -3.42 -14.15
C LYS A 19 1.52 -3.21 -13.82
N LEU A 20 0.67 -4.21 -14.09
CA LEU A 20 -0.74 -4.18 -13.72
C LEU A 20 -0.93 -4.16 -12.20
N ALA A 21 -0.27 -5.07 -11.48
CA ALA A 21 -0.31 -5.12 -10.02
C ALA A 21 0.11 -3.77 -9.41
N TYR A 22 1.19 -3.17 -9.92
CA TYR A 22 1.63 -1.83 -9.50
C TYR A 22 0.54 -0.78 -9.68
N THR A 23 -0.09 -0.71 -10.86
CA THR A 23 -1.12 0.29 -11.17
C THR A 23 -2.35 0.14 -10.25
N ILE A 24 -2.77 -1.10 -10.00
CA ILE A 24 -3.88 -1.41 -9.09
C ILE A 24 -3.53 -0.92 -7.67
N ILE A 25 -2.36 -1.28 -7.18
CA ILE A 25 -1.89 -0.92 -5.85
C ILE A 25 -1.79 0.60 -5.70
N GLN A 26 -1.23 1.29 -6.69
CA GLN A 26 -1.10 2.74 -6.65
C GLN A 26 -2.46 3.44 -6.64
N SER A 27 -3.43 2.95 -7.42
CA SER A 27 -4.79 3.47 -7.44
C SER A 27 -5.48 3.30 -6.07
N LEU A 28 -5.26 2.15 -5.41
CA LEU A 28 -5.78 1.90 -4.06
C LEU A 28 -5.16 2.83 -3.02
N LEU A 29 -3.84 3.06 -3.08
CA LEU A 29 -3.15 3.99 -2.19
C LEU A 29 -3.67 5.43 -2.36
N GLN A 30 -3.84 5.89 -3.61
CA GLN A 30 -4.41 7.20 -3.89
C GLN A 30 -5.84 7.35 -3.37
N GLY A 31 -6.68 6.33 -3.57
CA GLY A 31 -8.04 6.31 -3.04
C GLY A 31 -8.08 6.40 -1.51
N HIS A 32 -7.14 5.72 -0.84
CA HIS A 32 -7.03 5.81 0.62
C HIS A 32 -6.53 7.18 1.09
N GLU A 33 -5.56 7.79 0.41
CA GLU A 33 -5.12 9.16 0.73
C GLU A 33 -6.28 10.15 0.65
N ALA A 34 -7.07 10.10 -0.42
CA ALA A 34 -8.27 10.93 -0.57
C ALA A 34 -9.30 10.71 0.56
N LEU A 35 -9.48 9.47 1.01
CA LEU A 35 -10.35 9.15 2.15
C LEU A 35 -9.81 9.73 3.46
N SER A 36 -8.49 9.66 3.69
CA SER A 36 -7.85 10.24 4.88
C SER A 36 -8.02 11.76 4.91
N ASP A 37 -7.84 12.43 3.77
CA ASP A 37 -8.05 13.88 3.63
C ASP A 37 -9.50 14.27 3.90
N LEU A 38 -10.46 13.52 3.36
CA LEU A 38 -11.87 13.74 3.63
C LEU A 38 -12.18 13.61 5.13
N LEU A 39 -11.57 12.65 5.82
CA LEU A 39 -11.75 12.47 7.26
C LEU A 39 -11.20 13.65 8.07
N VAL A 40 -10.10 14.26 7.64
CA VAL A 40 -9.60 15.51 8.25
C VAL A 40 -10.60 16.65 8.06
N VAL A 41 -11.16 16.80 6.86
CA VAL A 41 -12.19 17.81 6.60
C VAL A 41 -13.44 17.57 7.45
N MET A 42 -13.89 16.32 7.57
CA MET A 42 -15.01 15.96 8.44
C MET A 42 -14.72 16.29 9.90
N ALA A 43 -13.52 16.01 10.41
CA ALA A 43 -13.14 16.35 11.78
C ALA A 43 -13.19 17.85 12.07
N HIS A 44 -12.92 18.70 11.07
CA HIS A 44 -13.08 20.16 11.20
C HIS A 44 -14.54 20.63 11.12
N ALA A 45 -15.43 19.85 10.51
CA ALA A 45 -16.85 20.18 10.38
C ALA A 45 -17.69 19.66 11.55
N LEU A 46 -17.18 18.71 12.33
CA LEU A 46 -17.85 18.17 13.52
C LEU A 46 -17.59 19.05 14.73
N ASP A 47 -18.61 19.19 15.59
CA ASP A 47 -18.45 19.84 16.89
C ASP A 47 -17.44 19.08 17.78
N GLU A 48 -16.83 19.79 18.72
CA GLU A 48 -15.76 19.27 19.58
C GLU A 48 -16.20 18.03 20.38
N ASP A 49 -17.42 18.03 20.92
CA ASP A 49 -17.93 16.91 21.71
C ASP A 49 -18.19 15.66 20.86
N VAL A 50 -18.65 15.84 19.61
CA VAL A 50 -18.83 14.74 18.66
C VAL A 50 -17.48 14.16 18.25
N THR A 51 -16.50 15.03 18.00
CA THR A 51 -15.12 14.62 17.71
C THR A 51 -14.51 13.83 18.87
N LYS A 52 -14.66 14.31 20.11
CA LYS A 52 -14.22 13.58 21.31
C LYS A 52 -14.88 12.21 21.42
N ALA A 53 -16.20 12.14 21.27
CA ALA A 53 -16.93 10.87 21.32
C ALA A 53 -16.45 9.90 20.23
N LEU A 54 -16.25 10.38 19.00
CA LEU A 54 -15.77 9.58 17.87
C LEU A 54 -14.35 9.04 18.13
N THR A 55 -13.42 9.88 18.59
CA THR A 55 -12.02 9.49 18.85
C THR A 55 -11.86 8.50 20.01
N ALA A 56 -12.88 8.38 20.87
CA ALA A 56 -12.92 7.41 21.98
C ALA A 56 -13.43 6.02 21.56
N THR A 57 -13.90 5.86 20.32
CA THR A 57 -14.43 4.59 19.83
C THR A 57 -13.34 3.58 19.45
N ASN A 58 -13.68 2.29 19.44
CA ASN A 58 -12.77 1.24 18.96
C ASN A 58 -12.55 1.36 17.45
N GLU A 59 -13.55 1.83 16.71
CA GLU A 59 -13.51 2.10 15.28
C GLU A 59 -12.42 3.12 14.94
N TRP A 60 -12.27 4.16 15.78
CA TRP A 60 -11.19 5.12 15.64
C TRP A 60 -9.81 4.49 15.86
N GLN A 61 -9.66 3.65 16.87
CA GLN A 61 -8.40 2.93 17.12
C GLN A 61 -8.05 2.00 15.96
N ASN A 62 -9.03 1.23 15.46
CA ASN A 62 -8.86 0.37 14.29
C ASN A 62 -8.46 1.17 13.04
N TYR A 63 -9.03 2.36 12.84
CA TYR A 63 -8.64 3.26 11.76
C TYR A 63 -7.19 3.74 11.90
N LEU A 64 -6.77 4.17 13.10
CA LEU A 64 -5.39 4.60 13.34
C LEU A 64 -4.38 3.48 13.11
N GLU A 65 -4.69 2.26 13.55
CA GLU A 65 -3.86 1.08 13.30
C GLU A 65 -3.80 0.76 11.80
N SER A 66 -4.95 0.77 11.12
CA SER A 66 -5.02 0.57 9.67
C SER A 66 -4.19 1.60 8.90
N LYS A 67 -4.28 2.89 9.29
CA LYS A 67 -3.48 3.97 8.71
C LYS A 67 -1.98 3.71 8.86
N ARG A 68 -1.54 3.32 10.06
CA ARG A 68 -0.13 3.00 10.32
C ARG A 68 0.34 1.78 9.51
N ASN A 69 -0.49 0.75 9.41
CA ASN A 69 -0.19 -0.43 8.59
C ASN A 69 -0.06 -0.05 7.11
N LEU A 70 -0.94 0.83 6.61
CA LEU A 70 -0.88 1.28 5.24
C LEU A 70 0.36 2.12 4.92
N GLU A 71 0.81 2.98 5.85
CA GLU A 71 2.08 3.72 5.69
C GLU A 71 3.26 2.74 5.50
N ASN A 72 3.30 1.66 6.29
CA ASN A 72 4.31 0.61 6.11
C ASN A 72 4.15 -0.11 4.76
N THR A 73 2.92 -0.43 4.37
CA THR A 73 2.61 -1.07 3.09
C THR A 73 3.05 -0.19 1.91
N LYS A 74 2.81 1.12 1.96
CA LYS A 74 3.26 2.09 0.95
C LYS A 74 4.78 2.04 0.76
N LEU A 75 5.55 2.02 1.86
CA LEU A 75 7.01 1.90 1.81
C LEU A 75 7.47 0.56 1.19
N GLN A 76 6.75 -0.54 1.46
CA GLN A 76 7.06 -1.84 0.87
C GLN A 76 6.75 -1.86 -0.64
N ILE A 77 5.66 -1.23 -1.05
CA ILE A 77 5.26 -1.10 -2.45
C ILE A 77 6.25 -0.23 -3.22
N GLU A 78 6.72 0.87 -2.66
CA GLU A 78 7.74 1.73 -3.28
C GLU A 78 9.03 0.94 -3.54
N LYS A 79 9.48 0.14 -2.57
CA LYS A 79 10.63 -0.76 -2.74
C LYS A 79 10.39 -1.82 -3.82
N PHE A 80 9.23 -2.46 -3.79
CA PHE A 80 8.85 -3.46 -4.79
C PHE A 80 8.84 -2.87 -6.21
N THR A 81 8.29 -1.66 -6.35
CA THR A 81 8.22 -0.94 -7.63
C THR A 81 9.61 -0.58 -8.15
N GLU A 82 10.50 -0.14 -7.26
CA GLU A 82 11.89 0.16 -7.62
C GLU A 82 12.60 -1.07 -8.20
N GLU A 83 12.40 -2.24 -7.60
CA GLU A 83 12.96 -3.50 -8.10
C GLU A 83 12.37 -3.90 -9.45
N LEU A 84 11.05 -3.76 -9.66
CA LEU A 84 10.43 -3.99 -10.97
C LEU A 84 10.98 -3.05 -12.06
N ARG A 85 11.22 -1.78 -11.71
CA ARG A 85 11.80 -0.80 -12.65
C ARG A 85 13.24 -1.16 -13.03
N LYS A 86 14.04 -1.68 -12.09
CA LYS A 86 15.39 -2.16 -12.37
C LYS A 86 15.38 -3.36 -13.32
N MET A 87 14.42 -4.27 -13.18
CA MET A 87 14.25 -5.41 -14.08
C MET A 87 13.87 -4.96 -15.51
N ASP A 88 12.97 -3.98 -15.64
CA ASP A 88 12.59 -3.38 -16.95
C ASP A 88 13.80 -2.72 -17.64
N ASN A 89 14.62 -2.00 -16.88
CA ASN A 89 15.81 -1.31 -17.42
C ASN A 89 16.97 -2.26 -17.72
N GLY A 90 17.18 -3.31 -16.93
CA GLY A 90 18.24 -4.31 -17.13
C GLY A 90 17.97 -5.27 -18.30
N ALA A 91 16.71 -5.49 -18.65
CA ALA A 91 16.32 -6.25 -19.85
C ALA A 91 16.63 -5.50 -21.17
N GLY A 92 16.88 -4.18 -21.11
CA GLY A 92 17.19 -3.34 -22.28
C GLY A 92 18.66 -3.27 -22.68
N GLU A 93 19.60 -3.79 -21.87
CA GLU A 93 21.05 -3.71 -22.16
C GLU A 93 21.65 -4.97 -22.79
N ASN A 94 20.86 -6.04 -22.98
CA ASN A 94 21.29 -7.28 -23.65
C ASN A 94 20.44 -7.60 -24.90
N GLY A 95 20.14 -6.58 -25.71
CA GLY A 95 19.45 -6.69 -27.00
C GLY A 95 20.29 -6.14 -28.15
#